data_AF-A0A955N5J6-F1
#
_entry.id   AF-A0A955N5J6-F1
#
_cell.length_a   1.000
_cell.length_b   1.000
_cell.length_c   1.000
_cell.angle_alpha   90.00
_cell.angle_beta   90.00
_cell.angle_gamma   90.00
#
_symmetry.space_group_name_H-M   'P 1'
#
loop_
_entity.id
_entity.type
_entity.pdbx_description
1 polymer ?
#
loop_
_entity_poly.entity_id
_entity_poly.type
_entity_poly.pdbx_seq_one_letter_code
_entity_poly.pdbx_strand_id
1 'polypeptide(L)'
;REEVCARLRIGEDVLEVCLRWEIIQPPEPDPHGTVFFSEDALDRLGRGLRLHRDLGINWPGVSVALELLDRIEELEQQIHNFSNE
;
A
#
# COMPACT_ATOMS: atom_id res chain seq x y z
N ARG A 1 -9.33 6.33 -10.34
CA ARG A 1 -9.34 7.14 -9.08
C ARG A 1 -10.66 7.00 -8.35
N GLU A 2 -11.78 7.38 -8.99
CA GLU A 2 -13.14 7.27 -8.42
C GLU A 2 -13.48 5.86 -7.91
N GLU A 3 -13.11 4.82 -8.66
CA GLU A 3 -13.30 3.42 -8.26
C GLU A 3 -12.58 3.06 -6.94
N VAL A 4 -11.33 3.49 -6.76
CA VAL A 4 -10.54 3.22 -5.55
C VAL A 4 -11.13 3.94 -4.35
N CYS A 5 -11.50 5.21 -4.52
CA CYS A 5 -12.16 6.00 -3.49
C CYS A 5 -13.47 5.33 -3.05
N ALA A 6 -14.28 4.84 -4.00
CA ALA A 6 -15.52 4.13 -3.71
C ALA A 6 -15.29 2.78 -3.00
N ARG A 7 -14.34 1.99 -3.49
CA ARG A 7 -14.04 0.65 -2.96
C ARG A 7 -13.50 0.70 -1.53
N LEU A 8 -12.62 1.65 -1.23
CA LEU A 8 -12.01 1.80 0.10
C LEU A 8 -12.75 2.83 0.98
N ARG A 9 -13.82 3.45 0.46
CA ARG A 9 -14.61 4.48 1.14
C ARG A 9 -13.75 5.64 1.67
N ILE A 10 -12.80 6.08 0.85
CA ILE A 10 -11.91 7.22 1.16
C ILE A 10 -12.22 8.41 0.28
N GLY A 11 -11.92 9.61 0.77
CA GLY A 11 -11.94 10.84 -0.03
C GLY A 11 -10.74 10.93 -0.98
N GLU A 12 -10.85 11.79 -1.99
CA GLU A 12 -9.75 12.07 -2.93
C GLU A 12 -8.55 12.74 -2.24
N ASP A 13 -8.81 13.53 -1.20
CA ASP A 13 -7.78 14.13 -0.35
C ASP A 13 -6.89 13.08 0.33
N VAL A 14 -7.50 12.00 0.82
CA VAL A 14 -6.76 10.87 1.41
C VAL A 14 -5.96 10.13 0.34
N LEU A 15 -6.55 9.89 -0.84
CA LEU A 15 -5.85 9.25 -1.95
C LEU A 15 -4.60 10.06 -2.37
N GLU A 16 -4.74 11.38 -2.47
CA GLU A 16 -3.62 12.29 -2.80
C GLU A 16 -2.52 12.26 -1.75
N VAL A 17 -2.88 12.18 -0.47
CA VAL A 17 -1.91 12.05 0.62
C VAL A 17 -1.17 10.71 0.54
N CYS A 18 -1.89 9.62 0.24
CA CYS A 18 -1.28 8.29 0.09
C CYS A 18 -0.33 8.22 -1.11
N LEU A 19 -0.67 8.86 -2.23
CA LEU A 19 0.23 8.99 -3.39
C LEU A 19 1.46 9.84 -3.05
N ARG A 20 1.27 10.97 -2.34
CA ARG A 20 2.35 11.89 -1.96
C ARG A 20 3.41 11.26 -1.07
N TRP A 21 2.98 10.41 -0.14
CA TRP A 21 3.88 9.73 0.81
C TRP A 21 4.27 8.33 0.33
N GLU A 22 4.01 8.01 -0.94
CA GLU A 22 4.40 6.74 -1.56
C GLU A 22 3.85 5.51 -0.81
N ILE A 23 2.75 5.69 -0.07
CA ILE A 23 1.99 4.58 0.54
C ILE A 23 1.49 3.67 -0.58
N ILE A 24 1.10 4.26 -1.70
CA ILE A 24 0.87 3.57 -2.97
C ILE A 24 1.53 4.37 -4.08
N GLN A 25 1.95 3.64 -5.12
CA GLN A 25 2.47 4.24 -6.33
C GLN A 25 1.34 4.66 -7.28
N PRO A 26 1.54 5.69 -8.11
CA PRO A 26 0.61 5.99 -9.18
C PRO A 26 0.48 4.77 -10.10
N PRO A 27 -0.74 4.47 -10.58
CA PRO A 27 -0.97 3.33 -11.45
C PRO A 27 -0.28 3.56 -12.79
N GLU A 28 0.40 2.53 -13.28
CA GLU A 28 0.97 2.52 -14.63
C GLU A 28 -0.09 2.10 -15.65
N PRO A 29 -0.02 2.61 -16.89
CA PRO A 29 -0.89 2.14 -17.96
C PRO A 29 -0.60 0.67 -18.30
N ASP A 30 -1.64 -0.11 -18.50
CA ASP A 30 -1.54 -1.47 -19.02
C ASP A 30 -1.08 -1.46 -20.50
N PRO A 31 -0.82 -2.64 -21.12
CA PRO A 31 -0.42 -2.72 -22.53
C PRO A 31 -1.44 -2.14 -23.53
N HIS A 32 -2.68 -1.90 -23.10
CA HIS A 32 -3.76 -1.30 -23.89
C HIS A 32 -3.92 0.22 -23.61
N GLY A 33 -3.08 0.80 -22.76
CA GLY A 33 -3.11 2.22 -22.38
C GLY A 33 -4.11 2.56 -21.28
N THR A 34 -4.69 1.55 -20.62
CA THR A 34 -5.68 1.75 -19.55
C THR A 34 -5.01 1.85 -18.18
N VAL A 35 -5.41 2.84 -17.38
CA VAL A 35 -4.76 3.14 -16.10
C VAL A 35 -5.65 2.70 -14.94
N PHE A 36 -5.24 1.65 -14.23
CA PHE A 36 -5.93 1.12 -13.05
C PHE A 36 -4.95 0.80 -11.93
N PHE A 37 -5.43 0.89 -10.69
CA PHE A 37 -4.67 0.41 -9.54
C PHE A 37 -4.76 -1.12 -9.49
N SER A 38 -3.62 -1.79 -9.28
CA SER A 38 -3.59 -3.24 -9.07
C SER A 38 -4.25 -3.63 -7.74
N GLU A 39 -4.66 -4.88 -7.61
CA GLU A 39 -5.17 -5.41 -6.33
C GLU A 39 -4.11 -5.29 -5.22
N ASP A 40 -2.82 -5.46 -5.52
CA ASP A 40 -1.74 -5.26 -4.54
C ASP A 40 -1.67 -3.81 -4.04
N ALA A 41 -1.88 -2.83 -4.93
CA ALA A 41 -1.95 -1.43 -4.53
C ALA A 41 -3.18 -1.16 -3.64
N LEU A 42 -4.31 -1.82 -3.93
CA LEU A 42 -5.53 -1.71 -3.11
C LEU A 42 -5.35 -2.34 -1.73
N ASP A 43 -4.70 -3.50 -1.63
CA ASP A 43 -4.40 -4.13 -0.35
C ASP A 43 -3.42 -3.29 0.47
N ARG A 44 -2.34 -2.82 -0.17
CA ARG A 44 -1.35 -1.93 0.46
C ARG A 44 -2.00 -0.66 1.00
N LEU A 45 -2.86 -0.01 0.21
CA LEU A 45 -3.62 1.15 0.66
C LEU A 45 -4.52 0.81 1.85
N GLY A 46 -5.22 -0.34 1.81
CA GLY A 46 -6.02 -0.84 2.91
C GLY A 46 -5.21 -1.05 4.20
N ARG A 47 -4.01 -1.67 4.11
CA ARG A 47 -3.07 -1.83 5.23
C ARG A 47 -2.67 -0.46 5.79
N GLY A 48 -2.28 0.48 4.93
CA GLY A 48 -1.88 1.83 5.34
C GLY A 48 -2.99 2.60 6.07
N LEU A 49 -4.22 2.54 5.57
CA LEU A 49 -5.39 3.16 6.21
C LEU A 49 -5.66 2.55 7.60
N ARG A 50 -5.55 1.23 7.74
CA ARG A 50 -5.68 0.56 9.04
C ARG A 50 -4.58 0.99 10.00
N LEU A 51 -3.31 1.03 9.57
CA LEU A 51 -2.20 1.50 10.39
C LEU A 51 -2.41 2.93 10.91
N HIS A 52 -2.81 3.85 10.02
CA HIS A 52 -3.13 5.23 10.41
C HIS A 52 -4.25 5.27 11.46
N ARG A 53 -5.35 4.54 11.22
CA ARG A 53 -6.53 4.53 12.10
C ARG A 53 -6.26 3.87 13.45
N ASP A 54 -5.59 2.73 13.43
CA ASP A 54 -5.47 1.84 14.59
C ASP A 54 -4.27 2.23 15.49
N LEU A 55 -3.20 2.78 14.91
CA LEU A 55 -2.00 3.19 15.65
C LEU A 55 -1.90 4.72 15.84
N GLY A 56 -2.71 5.52 15.15
CA GLY A 56 -2.70 6.98 15.26
C GLY A 56 -1.42 7.63 14.74
N ILE A 57 -0.66 6.93 13.91
CA ILE A 57 0.58 7.44 13.30
C ILE A 57 0.28 8.33 12.09
N ASN A 58 1.14 9.31 11.84
CA ASN A 58 1.00 10.20 10.69
C ASN A 58 1.34 9.48 9.36
N TRP A 59 0.94 10.06 8.22
CA TRP A 59 1.14 9.46 6.90
C TRP A 59 2.60 9.13 6.51
N PRO A 60 3.60 9.99 6.83
CA PRO A 60 5.00 9.59 6.67
C PRO A 60 5.37 8.35 7.50
N GLY A 61 4.88 8.29 8.74
CA GLY A 61 5.06 7.14 9.62
C GLY A 61 4.38 5.87 9.09
N VAL A 62 3.21 6.00 8.46
CA VAL A 62 2.54 4.87 7.77
C VAL A 62 3.41 4.33 6.64
N SER A 63 3.99 5.20 5.82
CA SER A 63 4.87 4.80 4.72
C SER A 63 6.07 3.99 5.22
N VAL A 64 6.76 4.52 6.24
CA VAL A 64 7.89 3.82 6.89
C VAL A 64 7.46 2.50 7.53
N ALA A 65 6.30 2.47 8.21
CA ALA A 65 5.81 1.25 8.84
C ALA A 65 5.49 0.16 7.81
N LEU A 66 4.90 0.52 6.67
CA LEU A 66 4.64 -0.42 5.58
C LEU A 66 5.96 -0.98 5.01
N GLU A 67 6.96 -0.14 4.75
CA GLU A 67 8.27 -0.58 4.27
C GLU A 67 8.94 -1.55 5.27
N LEU A 68 8.86 -1.26 6.57
CA LEU A 68 9.40 -2.16 7.59
C LEU A 68 8.65 -3.49 7.65
N LEU A 69 7.33 -3.48 7.49
CA LEU A 69 6.54 -4.72 7.44
C LEU A 69 6.91 -5.56 6.21
N ASP A 70 7.03 -4.93 5.04
CA ASP A 70 7.45 -5.62 3.82
C ASP A 70 8.86 -6.23 4.01
N ARG A 71 9.77 -5.49 4.67
CA ARG A 71 11.10 -6.01 4.97
C ARG A 71 11.09 -7.18 5.95
N ILE A 72 10.18 -7.19 6.92
CA ILE A 72 10.00 -8.33 7.84
C ILE A 72 9.49 -9.54 7.05
N GLU A 73 8.47 -9.37 6.21
CA GLU A 73 7.90 -10.44 5.37
C GLU A 73 8.99 -11.05 4.46
N GLU A 74 9.85 -10.23 3.84
CA GLU A 74 11.00 -10.69 3.05
C GLU A 74 11.99 -11.52 3.87
N LEU A 75 12.32 -11.07 5.09
CA LEU A 75 13.27 -11.74 5.97
C LEU A 75 12.72 -13.07 6.49
N GLU A 76 11.43 -13.11 6.82
CA GLU A 76 10.73 -14.33 7.23
C GLU A 76 10.72 -15.37 6.10
N GLN A 77 10.45 -14.93 4.87
CA GLN A 77 10.53 -15.80 3.69
C GLN A 77 11.98 -16.29 3.45
N GLN A 78 12.95 -15.40 3.64
CA GLN A 78 14.39 -15.65 3.85
C GLN A 78 14.65 -16.95 4.61
N ILE A 79 14.30 -16.88 5.89
CA ILE A 79 14.54 -17.92 6.90
C ILE A 79 13.77 -19.20 6.56
N HIS A 80 12.51 -19.08 6.11
CA HIS A 80 11.70 -20.24 5.78
C HIS A 80 12.29 -21.05 4.62
N ASN A 81 12.80 -20.36 3.59
CA ASN A 81 13.44 -21.01 2.45
C ASN A 81 14.71 -21.76 2.88
N PHE A 82 15.56 -21.15 3.71
CA PHE A 82 16.79 -21.81 4.21
C PHE A 82 16.52 -22.97 5.18
N SER A 83 15.40 -22.96 5.89
CA SER A 83 15.05 -24.02 6.85
C SER A 83 14.43 -25.26 6.19
N ASN A 84 14.01 -25.14 4.93
CA ASN A 84 13.42 -26.21 4.13
C ASN A 84 14.41 -26.85 3.13
N GLU A 85 15.67 -26.40 3.13
CA GLU A 85 16.81 -27.03 2.44
C GLU A 85 17.57 -27.97 3.38
#